data_AF-A0A839DXZ9-F1
#
_entry.id   AF-A0A839DXZ9-F1
#
_cell.length_a   1.000
_cell.length_b   1.000
_cell.length_c   1.000
_cell.angle_alpha   90.00
_cell.angle_beta   90.00
_cell.angle_gamma   90.00
#
_symmetry.space_group_name_H-M   'P 1'
#
loop_
_entity.id
_entity.type
_entity.pdbx_description
1 polymer ?
#
loop_
_entity_poly.entity_id
_entity_poly.type
_entity_poly.pdbx_seq_one_letter_code
_entity_poly.pdbx_strand_id
1 'polypeptide(L)'
;MPEVDRVTQGRTLAEADEVARDLISAMLEETDGIEVEPSAIELHLDIRLPDEVRTHLQQADELRDQAQQTQQAAAEEQAEAVRILRRAGVSLRDAGRALGLSHQRVGQLARR
;
A
#
# COMPACT_ATOMS: atom_id res chain seq x y z
N MET A 1 -14.56 23.42 -6.76
CA MET A 1 -15.70 22.60 -6.31
C MET A 1 -16.93 23.00 -7.11
N PRO A 2 -17.88 22.12 -7.47
CA PRO A 2 -18.98 22.48 -8.38
C PRO A 2 -19.92 23.60 -7.86
N GLU A 3 -19.88 23.88 -6.56
CA GLU A 3 -20.67 24.93 -5.91
C GLU A 3 -20.07 26.33 -6.11
N VAL A 4 -18.81 26.40 -6.56
CA VAL A 4 -18.14 27.65 -6.92
C VAL A 4 -17.50 27.44 -8.28
N ASP A 5 -18.05 28.07 -9.32
CA ASP A 5 -17.63 27.92 -10.73
C ASP A 5 -16.23 28.53 -10.99
N ARG A 6 -15.23 28.01 -10.27
CA ARG A 6 -13.85 28.47 -10.19
C ARG A 6 -12.93 27.27 -10.10
N VAL A 7 -11.84 27.36 -10.87
CA VAL A 7 -10.81 26.34 -10.97
C VAL A 7 -9.44 26.98 -10.75
N THR A 8 -8.56 26.28 -10.05
CA THR A 8 -7.14 26.61 -9.91
C THR A 8 -6.31 25.38 -10.25
N GLN A 9 -5.00 25.56 -10.42
CA GLN A 9 -4.08 24.49 -10.79
C GLN A 9 -2.72 24.66 -10.10
N GLY A 10 -2.15 23.54 -9.65
CA GLY A 10 -0.78 23.45 -9.16
C GLY A 10 -0.03 22.34 -9.89
N ARG A 11 1.30 22.46 -10.02
CA ARG A 11 2.16 21.44 -10.64
C ARG A 11 2.43 20.28 -9.69
N THR A 12 2.21 20.49 -8.38
CA THR A 12 2.34 19.49 -7.33
C THR A 12 1.10 19.53 -6.43
N LEU A 13 0.89 18.47 -5.63
CA LEU A 13 -0.21 18.46 -4.65
C LEU A 13 -0.02 19.54 -3.56
N ALA A 14 1.22 19.83 -3.18
CA ALA A 14 1.51 20.91 -2.23
C ALA A 14 1.16 22.28 -2.82
N GLU A 15 1.54 22.53 -4.08
CA GLU A 15 1.16 23.75 -4.78
C GLU A 15 -0.36 23.82 -4.96
N ALA A 16 -1.03 22.71 -5.28
CA ALA A 16 -2.49 22.66 -5.41
C ALA A 16 -3.22 23.04 -4.12
N ASP A 17 -2.66 22.67 -2.97
CA ASP A 17 -3.17 23.03 -1.63
C ASP A 17 -2.99 24.53 -1.36
N GLU A 18 -1.81 25.08 -1.64
CA GLU A 18 -1.53 26.52 -1.53
C GLU A 18 -2.45 27.35 -2.44
N VAL A 19 -2.48 27.05 -3.74
CA VAL A 19 -3.28 27.83 -4.70
C VAL A 19 -4.79 27.67 -4.50
N ALA A 20 -5.24 26.58 -3.85
CA ALA A 20 -6.65 26.41 -3.47
C ALA A 20 -7.02 27.31 -2.29
N ARG A 21 -6.16 27.44 -1.27
CA ARG A 21 -6.40 28.35 -0.15
C ARG A 21 -6.42 29.80 -0.61
N ASP A 22 -5.48 30.18 -1.47
CA ASP A 22 -5.44 31.53 -2.04
C ASP A 22 -6.71 31.85 -2.83
N LEU A 23 -7.18 30.90 -3.65
CA LEU A 23 -8.43 31.05 -4.40
C LEU A 23 -9.64 31.22 -3.46
N ILE A 24 -9.74 30.41 -2.41
CA ILE A 24 -10.86 30.47 -1.47
C ILE A 24 -10.84 31.78 -0.66
N SER A 25 -9.66 32.22 -0.20
CA SER A 25 -9.49 33.50 0.49
C SER A 25 -9.98 34.67 -0.37
N ALA A 26 -9.50 34.78 -1.61
CA ALA A 26 -9.92 35.82 -2.55
C ALA A 26 -11.43 35.76 -2.85
N MET A 27 -12.01 34.57 -2.93
CA MET A 27 -13.45 34.39 -3.19
C MET A 27 -14.32 34.86 -2.02
N LEU A 28 -13.92 34.57 -0.78
CA LEU A 28 -14.65 35.02 0.42
C LEU A 28 -14.60 36.53 0.57
N GLU A 29 -13.47 37.15 0.22
CA GLU A 29 -13.35 38.60 0.18
C GLU A 29 -14.26 39.21 -0.92
N GLU A 30 -14.21 38.68 -2.15
CA GLU A 30 -15.00 39.20 -3.28
C GLU A 30 -16.52 39.01 -3.07
N THR A 31 -16.95 37.86 -2.56
CA THR A 31 -18.37 37.48 -2.49
C THR A 31 -19.04 37.98 -1.21
N ASP A 32 -18.36 37.83 -0.07
CA ASP A 32 -18.94 38.04 1.26
C ASP A 32 -18.30 39.23 2.00
N GLY A 33 -17.24 39.84 1.44
CA GLY A 33 -16.47 40.90 2.11
C GLY A 33 -15.66 40.39 3.31
N ILE A 34 -15.40 39.08 3.36
CA ILE A 34 -14.75 38.40 4.48
C ILE A 34 -13.27 38.21 4.16
N GLU A 35 -12.40 38.96 4.83
CA GLU A 35 -10.95 38.79 4.72
C GLU A 35 -10.48 37.65 5.62
N VAL A 36 -9.88 36.61 5.01
CA VAL A 36 -9.36 35.43 5.71
C VAL A 36 -7.96 35.14 5.19
N GLU A 37 -7.00 35.06 6.10
CA GLU A 37 -5.65 34.61 5.78
C GLU A 37 -5.69 33.19 5.18
N PRO A 38 -5.04 32.93 4.02
CA PRO A 38 -5.07 31.61 3.39
C PRO A 38 -4.68 30.49 4.36
N SER A 39 -3.68 30.72 5.22
CA SER A 39 -3.23 29.76 6.24
C SER A 39 -4.28 29.36 7.29
N ALA A 40 -5.36 30.14 7.45
CA ALA A 40 -6.46 29.84 8.36
C ALA A 40 -7.50 28.88 7.73
N ILE A 41 -7.37 28.56 6.45
CA ILE A 41 -8.31 27.71 5.70
C ILE A 41 -7.87 26.24 5.82
N GLU A 42 -8.66 25.43 6.50
CA GLU A 42 -8.50 23.98 6.53
C GLU A 42 -9.07 23.35 5.25
N LEU A 43 -8.24 22.59 4.53
CA LEU A 43 -8.64 21.91 3.29
C LEU A 43 -8.55 20.39 3.43
N HIS A 44 -9.57 19.72 2.91
CA HIS A 44 -9.54 18.29 2.66
C HIS A 44 -9.58 18.05 1.14
N LEU A 45 -8.44 17.61 0.59
CA LEU A 45 -8.32 17.34 -0.85
C LEU A 45 -8.79 15.91 -1.18
N ASP A 46 -9.79 15.80 -2.05
CA ASP A 46 -10.18 14.54 -2.69
C ASP A 46 -9.39 14.33 -3.99
N ILE A 47 -8.33 13.51 -3.92
CA ILE A 47 -7.44 13.27 -5.05
C ILE A 47 -8.03 12.17 -5.94
N ARG A 48 -8.45 12.55 -7.15
CA ARG A 48 -8.94 11.63 -8.18
C ARG A 48 -7.82 11.23 -9.13
N LEU A 49 -7.39 9.97 -9.05
CA LEU A 49 -6.44 9.40 -9.99
C LEU A 49 -7.10 9.09 -11.35
N PRO A 50 -6.33 8.99 -12.45
CA PRO A 50 -6.83 8.43 -13.70
C PRO A 50 -7.29 6.97 -13.53
N ASP A 51 -8.27 6.54 -14.32
CA ASP A 51 -8.80 5.17 -14.29
C ASP A 51 -7.73 4.10 -14.51
N GLU A 52 -6.79 4.35 -15.42
CA GLU A 52 -5.69 3.44 -15.72
C GLU A 52 -4.79 3.22 -14.50
N VAL A 53 -4.51 4.27 -13.73
CA VAL A 53 -3.72 4.18 -12.50
C VAL A 53 -4.46 3.38 -11.44
N ARG A 54 -5.76 3.65 -11.24
CA ARG A 54 -6.59 2.87 -10.31
C ARG A 54 -6.61 1.39 -10.66
N THR A 55 -6.75 1.07 -11.95
CA THR A 55 -6.76 -0.31 -12.45
C THR A 55 -5.46 -1.03 -12.13
N HIS A 56 -4.30 -0.40 -12.37
CA HIS A 56 -3.02 -1.00 -12.04
C HIS A 56 -2.78 -1.17 -10.53
N LEU A 57 -3.26 -0.23 -9.70
CA LEU A 57 -3.17 -0.38 -8.24
C LEU A 57 -4.03 -1.55 -7.75
N GLN A 58 -5.26 -1.67 -8.26
CA GLN A 58 -6.12 -2.81 -7.95
C GLN A 58 -5.47 -4.14 -8.35
N GLN A 59 -4.93 -4.22 -9.56
CA GLN A 59 -4.20 -5.42 -10.01
C GLN A 59 -2.99 -5.74 -9.12
N ALA A 60 -2.26 -4.70 -8.69
CA ALA A 60 -1.13 -4.89 -7.79
C ALA A 60 -1.57 -5.48 -6.43
N ASP A 61 -2.72 -5.04 -5.90
CA ASP A 61 -3.29 -5.58 -4.67
C ASP A 61 -3.75 -7.03 -4.84
N GLU A 62 -4.46 -7.35 -5.93
CA GLU A 62 -4.86 -8.72 -6.26
C GLU A 62 -3.64 -9.67 -6.37
N LEU A 63 -2.56 -9.21 -7.01
CA LEU A 63 -1.32 -9.96 -7.13
C LEU A 63 -0.59 -10.14 -5.79
N ARG A 64 -0.66 -9.14 -4.90
CA ARG A 64 -0.09 -9.27 -3.54
C ARG A 64 -0.82 -10.34 -2.74
N ASP A 65 -2.16 -10.34 -2.78
CA ASP A 65 -2.98 -11.33 -2.10
C ASP A 65 -2.68 -12.74 -2.62
N GLN A 66 -2.63 -12.89 -3.94
CA GLN A 66 -2.28 -14.17 -4.55
C GLN A 66 -0.86 -14.62 -4.17
N ALA A 67 0.10 -13.70 -4.16
CA ALA A 67 1.47 -14.00 -3.75
C ALA A 67 1.53 -14.45 -2.28
N GLN A 68 0.81 -13.78 -1.39
CA GLN A 68 0.73 -14.16 0.02
C GLN A 68 0.16 -15.58 0.20
N GLN A 69 -0.96 -15.88 -0.47
CA GLN A 69 -1.58 -17.21 -0.42
C GLN A 69 -0.64 -18.29 -0.94
N THR A 70 0.01 -18.02 -2.08
CA THR A 70 0.95 -18.98 -2.71
C THR A 70 2.19 -19.20 -1.84
N GLN A 71 2.73 -18.15 -1.22
CA GLN A 71 3.84 -18.26 -0.28
C GLN A 71 3.48 -19.05 0.96
N GLN A 72 2.25 -18.91 1.46
CA GLN A 72 1.76 -19.68 2.59
C GLN A 72 1.65 -21.17 2.24
N ALA A 73 1.00 -21.50 1.13
CA ALA A 73 0.90 -22.88 0.64
C ALA A 73 2.28 -23.52 0.43
N ALA A 74 3.22 -22.80 -0.20
CA ALA A 74 4.59 -23.28 -0.38
C ALA A 74 5.29 -23.57 0.95
N ALA A 75 5.05 -22.75 1.97
CA ALA A 75 5.64 -22.95 3.29
C ALA A 75 5.02 -24.14 4.04
N GLU A 76 3.73 -24.44 3.81
CA GLU A 76 3.04 -25.61 4.35
C GLU A 76 3.58 -26.91 3.73
N GLU A 77 3.76 -26.94 2.40
CA GLU A 77 4.38 -28.06 1.69
C GLU A 77 5.82 -28.31 2.14
N GLN A 78 6.60 -27.23 2.33
CA GLN A 78 7.95 -27.35 2.90
C GLN A 78 7.93 -27.93 4.32
N ALA A 79 6.96 -27.54 5.15
CA ALA A 79 6.82 -28.09 6.50
C ALA A 79 6.45 -29.58 6.48
N GLU A 80 5.55 -30.00 5.60
CA GLU A 80 5.23 -31.42 5.41
C GLU A 80 6.47 -32.21 4.96
N ALA A 81 7.23 -31.71 3.99
CA ALA A 81 8.46 -32.36 3.54
C ALA A 81 9.47 -32.56 4.69
N VAL A 82 9.65 -31.54 5.54
CA VAL A 82 10.47 -31.64 6.76
C VAL A 82 9.90 -32.70 7.72
N ARG A 83 8.58 -32.74 7.93
CA ARG A 83 7.93 -33.75 8.80
C ARG A 83 8.11 -35.16 8.27
N ILE A 84 8.00 -35.39 6.96
CA ILE A 84 8.23 -36.71 6.32
C ILE A 84 9.67 -37.17 6.57
N LEU A 85 10.66 -36.31 6.30
CA LEU A 85 12.08 -36.64 6.53
C LEU A 85 12.36 -36.96 8.01
N ARG A 86 11.76 -36.18 8.92
CA ARG A 86 11.88 -36.41 10.36
C ARG A 86 11.30 -37.75 10.80
N ARG A 87 10.13 -38.13 10.27
CA ARG A 87 9.52 -39.45 10.54
C ARG A 87 10.38 -40.60 10.01
N ALA A 88 11.11 -40.38 8.92
CA ALA A 88 12.09 -41.33 8.38
C ALA A 88 13.43 -41.36 9.16
N GLY A 89 13.55 -40.61 10.28
CA GLY A 89 14.75 -40.59 11.12
C GLY A 89 15.86 -39.65 10.64
N VAL A 90 15.61 -38.83 9.61
CA VAL A 90 16.59 -37.89 9.07
C VAL A 90 16.77 -36.71 10.05
N SER A 91 18.03 -36.34 10.31
CA SER A 91 18.36 -35.19 11.16
C SER A 91 17.89 -33.86 10.55
N LEU A 92 17.62 -32.82 11.34
CA LEU A 92 17.25 -31.49 10.81
C LEU A 92 18.36 -30.89 9.92
N ARG A 93 19.61 -31.22 10.23
CA ARG A 93 20.76 -30.75 9.45
C ARG A 93 20.75 -31.37 8.05
N ASP A 94 20.55 -32.68 7.97
CA ASP A 94 20.55 -33.40 6.69
C ASP A 94 19.28 -33.09 5.89
N ALA A 95 18.13 -32.92 6.58
CA ALA A 95 16.89 -32.47 5.94
C ALA A 95 17.06 -31.10 5.28
N GLY A 96 17.76 -30.14 5.92
CA GLY A 96 18.05 -28.85 5.30
C GLY A 96 18.91 -28.97 4.06
N ARG A 97 19.96 -29.79 4.12
CA ARG A 97 20.81 -30.03 2.96
C ARG A 97 20.06 -30.71 1.81
N ALA A 98 19.18 -31.67 2.12
CA ALA A 98 18.38 -32.40 1.14
C ALA A 98 17.31 -31.51 0.47
N LEU A 99 16.69 -30.61 1.24
CA LEU A 99 15.63 -29.72 0.75
C LEU A 99 16.17 -28.39 0.19
N GLY A 100 17.49 -28.16 0.21
CA GLY A 100 18.09 -26.89 -0.19
C GLY A 100 17.73 -25.73 0.75
N LEU A 101 17.39 -26.02 2.00
CA LEU A 101 16.97 -25.03 3.00
C LEU A 101 18.07 -24.79 4.04
N SER A 102 18.16 -23.56 4.53
CA SER A 102 19.05 -23.24 5.65
C SER A 102 18.62 -23.98 6.92
N HIS A 103 19.59 -24.23 7.81
CA HIS A 103 19.29 -24.89 9.09
C HIS A 103 18.24 -24.14 9.91
N GLN A 104 18.31 -22.81 9.92
CA GLN A 104 17.32 -21.94 10.59
C GLN A 104 15.92 -22.13 10.01
N ARG A 105 15.80 -22.18 8.67
CA ARG A 105 14.50 -22.34 8.00
C ARG A 105 13.87 -23.70 8.30
N VAL A 106 14.67 -24.77 8.27
CA VAL A 106 14.20 -26.11 8.63
C VAL A 106 13.78 -26.17 10.10
N GLY A 107 14.55 -25.54 10.98
CA GLY A 107 14.20 -25.42 12.40
C GLY A 107 12.90 -24.65 12.65
N GLN A 108 12.63 -23.61 11.86
CA GLN A 108 11.36 -22.87 11.90
C GLN A 108 10.19 -23.72 11.40
N LEU A 109 10.36 -24.40 10.26
CA LEU A 109 9.33 -25.24 9.65
C LEU A 109 8.99 -26.47 10.50
N ALA A 110 9.97 -27.04 11.20
CA ALA A 110 9.75 -28.17 12.11
C ALA A 110 8.97 -27.82 13.38
N ARG A 111 8.75 -26.53 13.66
CA ARG A 111 8.00 -26.02 14.84
C ARG A 111 6.59 -25.54 14.49
N ARG A 112 6.22 -25.53 13.20
CA ARG A 112 4.85 -25.35 12.75
C ARG A 112 4.08 -26.66 12.88
#